data_AF-A0A0F9K793-F1
#
_entry.id   AF-A0A0F9K793-F1
#
_cell.length_a   1.000
_cell.length_b   1.000
_cell.length_c   1.000
_cell.angle_alpha   90.00
_cell.angle_beta   90.00
_cell.angle_gamma   90.00
#
_symmetry.space_group_name_H-M   'P 1'
#
loop_
_entity.id
_entity.type
_entity.pdbx_description
1 polymer ?
#
loop_
_entity_poly.entity_id
_entity_poly.type
_entity_poly.pdbx_seq_one_letter_code
_entity_poly.pdbx_strand_id
1 'polypeptide(L)' 'MNLQQVRDTAFAMPLTNPSYPPGPYRFVNREYMIVTYRTDMDALRAVVPEPLEITEPVVNTNSSGCRIPPVLAITPNPVR' A
#
# COMPACT_ATOMS: atom_id res chain seq x y z
N MET A 1 -27.93 -2.25 23.11
CA MET A 1 -27.13 -1.57 22.07
C MET A 1 -28.11 -0.91 21.11
N ASN A 2 -28.04 0.41 20.91
CA ASN A 2 -28.92 1.14 19.99
C ASN A 2 -28.29 1.25 18.58
N LEU A 3 -29.10 1.36 17.52
CA LEU A 3 -28.62 1.39 16.13
C LEU A 3 -27.71 2.58 15.83
N GLN A 4 -27.96 3.75 16.41
CA GLN A 4 -27.06 4.90 16.29
C GLN A 4 -25.70 4.62 16.93
N GLN A 5 -25.70 4.08 18.14
CA GLN A 5 -24.47 3.75 18.87
C GLN A 5 -23.56 2.76 18.11
N VAL A 6 -24.16 1.78 17.41
CA VAL A 6 -23.40 0.83 16.58
C VAL A 6 -22.72 1.53 15.40
N ARG A 7 -23.40 2.48 14.76
CA ARG A 7 -22.82 3.26 13.64
C ARG A 7 -21.66 4.13 14.10
N ASP A 8 -21.74 4.68 15.31
CA ASP A 8 -20.72 5.58 15.84
C ASP A 8 -19.45 4.85 16.33
N THR A 9 -19.57 3.59 16.77
CA THR A 9 -18.43 2.80 17.29
C THR A 9 -17.82 1.80 16.30
N ALA A 10 -18.48 1.53 15.16
CA ALA A 10 -18.00 0.60 14.15
C ALA A 10 -16.79 1.14 13.37
N PHE A 11 -15.59 0.97 13.93
CA PHE A 11 -14.33 1.31 13.25
C PHE A 11 -13.76 0.15 12.44
N ALA A 12 -13.63 -1.02 13.07
CA ALA A 12 -13.17 -2.25 12.45
C ALA A 12 -13.94 -3.43 13.02
N MET A 13 -13.99 -4.51 12.27
CA MET A 13 -14.60 -5.76 12.74
C MET A 13 -13.62 -6.51 13.66
N PRO A 14 -14.11 -7.30 14.63
CA PRO A 14 -15.48 -7.34 15.16
C PRO A 14 -15.82 -6.11 16.03
N LEU A 15 -17.10 -5.71 16.03
CA LEU A 15 -17.60 -4.43 16.59
C LEU A 15 -17.15 -4.10 18.02
N THR A 16 -17.10 -5.09 18.89
CA THR A 16 -16.75 -4.92 20.32
C THR A 16 -15.27 -5.17 20.61
N ASN A 17 -14.51 -5.65 19.63
CA ASN A 17 -13.08 -5.92 19.75
C ASN A 17 -12.40 -5.74 18.38
N PRO A 18 -12.23 -4.49 17.90
CA PRO A 18 -11.76 -4.22 16.55
C PRO A 18 -10.38 -4.86 16.30
N SER A 19 -10.20 -5.51 15.15
CA SER A 19 -8.92 -6.17 14.81
C SER A 19 -7.72 -5.22 14.75
N TYR A 20 -7.97 -3.91 14.60
CA TYR A 20 -6.95 -2.88 14.72
C TYR A 20 -7.55 -1.62 15.37
N PRO A 21 -6.82 -0.93 16.26
CA PRO A 21 -7.30 0.30 16.89
C PRO A 21 -7.23 1.49 15.93
N PRO A 22 -8.02 2.54 16.15
CA PRO A 22 -7.91 3.79 15.40
C PRO A 22 -6.57 4.49 15.66
N GLY A 23 -6.03 5.12 14.62
CA GLY A 23 -4.72 5.79 14.64
C GLY A 23 -4.69 7.10 15.45
N PRO A 24 -3.55 7.81 15.50
CA PRO A 24 -2.49 7.83 14.48
C PRO A 24 -1.45 6.71 14.62
N TYR A 25 -1.20 5.97 13.53
CA TYR A 25 -0.17 4.92 13.50
C TYR A 25 1.23 5.51 13.46
N ARG A 26 1.89 5.56 14.62
CA ARG A 26 3.26 6.04 14.76
C ARG A 26 4.25 4.89 14.55
N PHE A 27 5.14 5.04 13.58
CA PHE A 27 6.28 4.14 13.37
C PHE A 27 7.55 4.85 13.85
N VAL A 28 8.24 4.30 14.85
CA VAL A 28 9.51 4.83 15.35
C VAL A 28 10.62 3.89 14.90
N ASN A 29 11.70 4.43 14.33
CA ASN A 29 12.86 3.68 13.85
C ASN A 29 12.49 2.50 12.94
N ARG A 30 11.61 2.74 11.97
CA ARG A 30 11.30 1.72 10.97
C ARG A 30 12.46 1.64 9.99
N GLU A 31 13.28 0.62 10.15
CA GLU A 31 14.42 0.35 9.28
C GLU A 31 13.98 -0.27 7.96
N TYR A 32 14.67 0.10 6.88
CA TYR A 32 14.44 -0.43 5.54
C TYR A 32 15.79 -0.74 4.88
N MET A 33 15.86 -1.90 4.23
CA MET A 33 16.92 -2.22 3.27
C MET A 33 16.25 -2.33 1.91
N ILE A 34 16.62 -1.44 0.99
CA ILE A 34 16.06 -1.39 -0.36
C ILE A 34 17.17 -1.81 -1.34
N VAL A 35 16.90 -2.87 -2.10
CA VAL A 35 17.74 -3.28 -3.22
C VAL A 35 17.02 -2.94 -4.51
N THR A 36 17.68 -2.15 -5.36
CA THR A 36 17.15 -1.67 -6.63
C THR A 36 17.84 -2.42 -7.76
N TYR A 37 17.07 -3.16 -8.56
CA TYR A 37 17.59 -3.87 -9.74
C TYR A 37 16.71 -3.67 -10.96
N ARG A 38 17.31 -3.87 -12.14
CA ARG A 38 16.61 -3.78 -13.43
C ARG A 38 15.95 -5.11 -13.74
N THR A 39 14.69 -5.08 -14.16
CA THR A 39 13.91 -6.28 -14.51
C THR A 39 13.30 -6.14 -15.91
N ASP A 40 12.67 -7.21 -16.39
CA ASP A 40 11.96 -7.23 -17.67
C ASP A 40 10.64 -6.43 -17.61
N MET A 41 10.40 -5.62 -18.64
CA MET A 41 9.23 -4.76 -18.77
C MET A 41 7.94 -5.54 -18.99
N ASP A 42 7.99 -6.64 -19.73
CA ASP A 42 6.78 -7.39 -20.08
C ASP A 42 6.24 -8.14 -18.87
N ALA A 43 7.13 -8.64 -18.00
CA ALA A 43 6.78 -9.22 -16.72
C ALA A 43 6.15 -8.19 -15.76
N LEU A 44 6.61 -6.93 -15.79
CA LEU A 44 6.04 -5.87 -14.96
C LEU A 44 4.62 -5.48 -15.41
N ARG A 45 4.38 -5.39 -16.72
CA ARG A 45 3.06 -5.03 -17.28
C ARG A 45 1.97 -6.04 -16.95
N ALA A 46 2.31 -7.32 -16.81
CA ALA A 46 1.34 -8.37 -16.48
C ALA A 46 0.83 -8.29 -15.03
N VAL A 47 1.60 -7.70 -14.11
CA VAL A 47 1.28 -7.64 -12.67
C VAL A 47 0.68 -6.29 -12.27
N VAL A 48 0.95 -5.24 -13.06
CA VAL A 48 0.44 -3.90 -12.79
C VAL A 48 -1.01 -3.78 -13.29
N PRO A 49 -2.00 -3.55 -12.41
CA PRO A 49 -3.38 -3.35 -12.83
C PRO A 49 -3.55 -1.99 -13.51
N GLU A 50 -4.36 -1.90 -14.56
CA GLU A 50 -4.82 -0.60 -15.10
C GLU A 50 -5.50 0.20 -13.98
N PRO A 51 -5.31 1.53 -13.83
CA PRO A 51 -4.79 2.54 -14.77
C PRO A 51 -3.32 2.95 -14.51
N LEU A 52 -2.50 2.04 -14.00
CA LEU A 52 -1.15 2.36 -13.53
C LEU A 52 -0.11 2.24 -14.66
N GLU A 53 0.73 3.27 -14.84
CA GLU A 53 1.78 3.28 -15.87
C GLU A 53 3.17 2.98 -15.28
N ILE A 54 3.99 2.23 -16.02
CA ILE A 54 5.38 1.92 -15.65
C ILE A 54 6.30 2.89 -16.36
N THR A 55 6.95 3.79 -15.62
CA THR A 55 7.89 4.78 -16.16
C THR A 55 9.29 4.20 -16.41
N GLU A 56 9.76 3.29 -15.55
CA GLU A 56 11.12 2.72 -15.62
C GLU A 56 11.11 1.22 -15.24
N PRO A 57 11.93 0.37 -15.90
CA PRO A 57 12.00 -1.07 -15.63
C PRO A 57 12.84 -1.41 -14.39
N VAL A 58 12.47 -0.84 -13.25
CA VAL A 58 13.24 -0.92 -12.00
C VAL A 58 12.34 -1.41 -10.87
N VAL A 59 12.78 -2.44 -10.14
CA VAL A 59 12.05 -3.00 -8.99
C VAL A 59 12.82 -2.71 -7.71
N ASN A 60 12.09 -2.23 -6.71
CA ASN A 60 12.58 -2.02 -5.35
C ASN A 60 12.09 -3.16 -4.47
N THR A 61 12.98 -4.07 -4.09
CA THR A 61 12.66 -5.10 -3.09
C THR A 61 13.12 -4.65 -1.72
N ASN A 62 12.19 -4.60 -0.77
CA ASN A 62 12.50 -4.52 0.65
C ASN A 62 12.55 -5.93 1.24
N SER A 63 13.48 -6.18 2.17
CA SER A 63 13.62 -7.47 2.86
C SER A 63 12.35 -7.90 3.62
N SER A 64 11.41 -6.98 3.84
CA SER A 64 10.16 -7.16 4.61
C SER A 64 8.88 -7.15 3.76
N GLY A 65 8.97 -7.40 2.46
CA GLY A 65 7.79 -7.54 1.59
C GLY A 65 7.27 -6.20 1.07
N CYS A 66 7.15 -6.16 -0.26
CA CYS A 66 6.88 -5.01 -1.13
C CYS A 66 6.09 -3.88 -0.45
N ARG A 67 6.79 -2.82 -0.01
CA ARG A 67 6.16 -1.53 0.30
C ARG A 67 7.00 -0.41 -0.32
N ILE A 68 6.37 0.30 -1.25
CA ILE A 68 6.96 1.23 -2.21
C ILE A 68 7.52 2.49 -1.51
N PRO A 69 8.82 2.82 -1.63
CA PRO A 69 9.30 4.20 -1.50
C PRO A 69 8.89 5.01 -2.75
N PRO A 70 8.70 6.34 -2.66
CA PRO A 70 7.97 7.17 -3.64
C PRO A 70 8.62 7.33 -5.04
N VAL A 71 9.56 6.46 -5.44
CA VAL A 71 10.30 6.55 -6.71
C VAL A 71 9.83 5.53 -7.75
N LEU A 72 9.00 4.54 -7.38
CA LEU A 72 8.19 3.88 -8.40
C LEU A 72 7.08 4.87 -8.75
N ALA A 73 7.36 5.74 -9.72
CA ALA A 73 6.41 6.71 -10.25
C ALA A 73 5.35 5.96 -11.08
N ILE A 74 4.62 5.06 -10.43
CA ILE A 74 3.35 4.59 -10.92
C ILE A 74 2.38 5.74 -10.72
N THR A 75 2.40 6.69 -11.64
CA THR A 75 1.40 7.73 -11.67
C THR A 75 0.08 7.07 -12.07
N PRO A 76 -1.05 7.37 -11.38
CA PRO A 76 -2.34 7.05 -11.96
C PRO A 76 -2.42 7.75 -13.32
N ASN A 77 -2.76 6.99 -14.37
CA ASN A 77 -2.97 7.55 -15.70
C ASN A 77 -3.93 8.75 -15.58
N PRO A 78 -3.51 9.97 -15.94
CA PRO A 78 -4.41 11.10 -16.04
C PRO A 78 -5.29 10.88 -17.27
N VAL A 79 -6.35 10.08 -17.11
CA VAL A 79 -7.39 9.93 -18.12
C VAL A 79 -8.00 11.32 -18.38
N ARG A 80 -8.01 11.67 -19.67
CA ARG A 80 -8.62 12.84 -20.32
C ARG A 80 -9.92 13.34 -19.70
#